data_AF-A0A383A822-F1
#
_entry.id   AF-A0A383A822-F1
#
_cell.length_a   1.000
_cell.length_b   1.000
_cell.length_c   1.000
_cell.angle_alpha   90.00
_cell.angle_beta   90.00
_cell.angle_gamma   90.00
#
_symmetry.space_group_name_H-M   'P 1'
#
loop_
_entity.id
_entity.type
_entity.pdbx_description
1 polymer ?
#
loop_
_entity_poly.entity_id
_entity_poly.type
_entity_poly.pdbx_seq_one_letter_code
_entity_poly.pdbx_strand_id
1 'polypeptide(L)' 'MLLSPGDHIHLIAACGTATGSLAGMLRQQGYRVTGS' A
#
# COMPACT_ATOMS: atom_id res chain seq x y z
N MET A 1 -16.37 -1.77 5.53
CA MET A 1 -15.90 -2.02 4.15
C MET A 1 -14.63 -2.85 4.27
N LEU A 2 -14.63 -4.10 3.79
CA LEU A 2 -13.42 -4.92 3.73
C LEU A 2 -12.77 -4.73 2.35
N LEU A 3 -11.43 -4.67 2.32
CA LEU A 3 -10.66 -4.67 1.08
C LEU A 3 -10.76 -6.03 0.41
N SER A 4 -10.96 -6.04 -0.89
CA SER A 4 -10.92 -7.25 -1.72
C SER A 4 -9.48 -7.52 -2.18
N PRO A 5 -9.08 -8.80 -2.34
CA PRO A 5 -7.76 -9.12 -2.87
C PRO A 5 -7.52 -8.44 -4.23
N GLY A 6 -6.40 -7.72 -4.36
CA GLY A 6 -6.04 -7.00 -5.58
C GLY A 6 -6.53 -5.55 -5.66
N ASP A 7 -7.25 -5.06 -4.65
CA ASP A 7 -7.66 -3.65 -4.57
C ASP A 7 -6.47 -2.69 -4.64
N HIS A 8 -6.74 -1.47 -5.10
CA HIS A 8 -5.76 -0.40 -5.22
C HIS A 8 -5.77 0.50 -3.97
N ILE A 9 -4.62 0.58 -3.31
CA ILE A 9 -4.39 1.40 -2.13
C ILE A 9 -3.51 2.58 -2.50
N HIS A 10 -3.98 3.81 -2.19
CA HIS A 10 -3.19 5.03 -2.33
C HIS A 10 -2.70 5.49 -0.95
N LEU A 11 -1.39 5.48 -0.74
CA LEU A 11 -0.75 5.96 0.48
C LEU A 11 -0.43 7.45 0.37
N ILE A 12 -0.97 8.24 1.29
CA ILE A 12 -0.61 9.65 1.42
C ILE A 12 0.66 9.77 2.26
N ALA A 13 1.58 10.66 1.88
CA ALA A 13 2.85 10.91 2.57
C ALA A 13 3.75 9.65 2.65
N ALA A 14 3.92 8.99 1.50
CA ALA A 14 4.69 7.74 1.37
C ALA A 14 6.22 7.92 1.46
N CYS A 15 6.70 9.12 1.81
CA CYS A 15 8.13 9.46 1.87
C CYS A 15 8.89 8.83 3.06
N GLY A 16 8.19 8.35 4.09
CA GLY A 16 8.81 7.78 5.28
C GLY A 16 9.16 6.29 5.16
N THR A 17 10.13 5.83 5.95
CA THR A 17 10.49 4.40 6.04
C THR A 17 9.32 3.53 6.48
N ALA A 18 8.51 3.99 7.43
CA ALA A 18 7.35 3.25 7.91
C ALA A 18 6.32 3.04 6.77
N THR A 19 6.01 4.11 6.03
CA THR A 19 5.08 4.08 4.90
C THR A 19 5.64 3.28 3.72
N GLY A 20 6.94 3.35 3.46
CA GLY A 20 7.61 2.54 2.44
C GLY A 20 7.56 1.04 2.77
N SER A 21 7.86 0.68 4.02
CA SER A 21 7.75 -0.70 4.50
C SER A 21 6.32 -1.23 4.40
N LEU A 22 5.32 -0.41 4.78
CA LEU A 22 3.91 -0.75 4.65
C LEU A 22 3.51 -0.96 3.19
N ALA A 23 3.92 -0.07 2.28
CA ALA A 23 3.70 -0.23 0.84
C ALA A 23 4.30 -1.54 0.30
N GLY A 24 5.49 -1.90 0.78
CA GLY A 24 6.15 -3.16 0.44
C GLY A 24 5.35 -4.39 0.89
N MET A 25 4.90 -4.41 2.15
CA MET A 25 4.08 -5.50 2.70
C MET A 25 2.76 -5.66 1.95
N LEU A 26 2.07 -4.56 1.65
CA LEU A 26 0.82 -4.58 0.90
C LEU A 26 1.02 -5.11 -0.53
N ARG A 27 2.12 -4.74 -1.19
CA ARG A 27 2.48 -5.30 -2.51
C ARG A 27 2.75 -6.80 -2.45
N GLN A 28 3.44 -7.28 -1.42
CA GLN A 28 3.68 -8.71 -1.22
C GLN A 28 2.39 -9.51 -1.01
N GLN A 29 1.36 -8.88 -0.43
CA GLN A 29 0.02 -9.47 -0.28
C GLN A 29 -0.82 -9.42 -1.57
N GLY A 30 -0.29 -8.88 -2.67
CA GLY A 30 -0.96 -8.82 -3.97
C GLY A 30 -1.80 -7.55 -4.21
N TYR A 31 -1.73 -6.56 -3.31
CA TYR A 31 -2.41 -5.29 -3.51
C TYR A 31 -1.64 -4.38 -4.46
N ARG A 32 -2.37 -3.58 -5.24
CA ARG A 32 -1.77 -2.51 -6.03
C ARG A 32 -1.58 -1.31 -5.11
N VAL A 33 -0.35 -0.80 -5.03
CA VAL A 33 -0.03 0.32 -4.15
C VAL A 33 0.61 1.45 -4.94
N THR A 34 0.08 2.66 -4.78
CA THR A 34 0.65 3.93 -5.25
C THR A 34 0.78 4.87 -4.06
N GLY A 35 1.63 5.90 -4.14
CA GLY A 35 1.70 6.91 -3.09
C GLY A 35 2.08 8.29 -3.59
N SER A 36 1.87 9.27 -2.70
CA SER A 36 2.29 10.68 -2.84
C SER A 36 3.35 11.06 -1.84
#